data_AF-A0A223AR09-F1
#
_entry.id   AF-A0A223AR09-F1
#
_cell.length_a   1.000
_cell.length_b   1.000
_cell.length_c   1.000
_cell.angle_alpha   90.00
_cell.angle_beta   90.00
_cell.angle_gamma   90.00
#
_symmetry.space_group_name_H-M   'P 1'
#
loop_
_entity.id
_entity.type
_entity.pdbx_description
1 polymer ?
#
loop_
_entity_poly.entity_id
_entity_poly.type
_entity_poly.pdbx_seq_one_letter_code
_entity_poly.pdbx_strand_id
1 'polypeptide(L)'
;MTKSIKINKDTTSSIASGITGASSDIRLSPLASQDGRSTITANKSSKMAYNNVKSVASTFDEVLTVDAQNIRSLGVKFDEFDRDVSTMLHVQAPKLDR
;
A
#
# COMPACT_ATOMS: atom_id res chain seq x y z
N MET A 1 -9.45 29.96 14.74
CA MET A 1 -9.21 29.44 13.38
C MET A 1 -8.65 28.04 13.49
N THR A 2 -9.49 27.01 13.43
CA THR A 2 -9.04 25.63 13.32
C THR A 2 -8.49 25.45 11.91
N LYS A 3 -7.17 25.28 11.79
CA LYS A 3 -6.57 24.84 10.51
C LYS A 3 -7.15 23.45 10.24
N SER A 4 -8.11 23.36 9.33
CA SER A 4 -8.56 22.07 8.79
C SER A 4 -7.33 21.38 8.23
N ILE A 5 -7.02 20.18 8.74
CA ILE A 5 -5.98 19.33 8.16
C ILE A 5 -6.57 18.83 6.85
N LYS A 6 -6.41 19.59 5.76
CA LYS A 6 -6.83 19.17 4.42
C LYS A 6 -5.91 18.04 3.96
N ILE A 7 -6.22 16.82 4.36
CA ILE A 7 -5.59 15.63 3.79
C ILE A 7 -6.12 15.52 2.37
N ASN A 8 -5.22 15.60 1.41
CA ASN A 8 -5.60 15.46 0.02
C ASN A 8 -5.88 13.97 -0.25
N LYS A 9 -7.15 13.60 -0.30
CA LYS A 9 -7.63 12.24 -0.65
C LYS A 9 -7.03 11.75 -1.97
N ASP A 10 -6.83 12.65 -2.92
CA ASP A 10 -6.20 12.31 -4.20
C ASP A 10 -4.73 11.96 -3.99
N THR A 11 -4.05 12.59 -3.04
CA THR A 11 -2.67 12.25 -2.65
C THR A 11 -2.58 10.88 -1.97
N THR A 12 -3.45 10.56 -1.01
CA THR A 12 -3.43 9.23 -0.36
C THR A 12 -3.79 8.11 -1.33
N SER A 13 -4.78 8.34 -2.20
CA SER A 13 -5.16 7.41 -3.26
C SER A 13 -4.04 7.21 -4.29
N SER A 14 -3.39 8.30 -4.71
CA SER A 14 -2.27 8.25 -5.67
C SER A 14 -1.06 7.52 -5.08
N ILE A 15 -0.70 7.79 -3.83
CA ILE A 15 0.42 7.11 -3.15
C ILE A 15 0.12 5.61 -3.03
N ALA A 16 -1.07 5.24 -2.55
CA ALA A 16 -1.45 3.84 -2.40
C ALA A 16 -1.47 3.10 -3.75
N SER A 17 -1.90 3.78 -4.82
CA SER A 17 -1.88 3.23 -6.18
C SER A 17 -0.45 3.04 -6.69
N GLY A 18 0.44 4.01 -6.45
CA GLY A 18 1.87 3.89 -6.79
C GLY A 18 2.55 2.73 -6.08
N ILE A 19 2.28 2.54 -4.79
CA ILE A 19 2.79 1.41 -4.00
C ILE A 19 2.27 0.07 -4.54
N THR A 20 0.98 0.01 -4.88
CA THR A 20 0.37 -1.20 -5.46
C THR A 20 1.01 -1.53 -6.82
N GLY A 21 1.29 -0.52 -7.64
CA GLY A 21 2.00 -0.70 -8.91
C GLY A 21 3.41 -1.26 -8.72
N ALA A 22 4.19 -0.69 -7.80
CA ALA A 22 5.53 -1.18 -7.49
C ALA A 22 5.52 -2.63 -6.99
N SER A 23 4.54 -3.01 -6.16
CA SER A 23 4.38 -4.39 -5.68
C SER A 23 4.14 -5.38 -6.83
N SER A 24 3.37 -4.98 -7.85
CA SER A 24 3.14 -5.80 -9.03
C SER A 24 4.41 -6.06 -9.85
N ASP A 25 5.33 -5.10 -9.93
CA ASP A 25 6.61 -5.21 -10.66
C ASP A 25 7.61 -6.14 -9.96
N ILE A 26 7.48 -6.32 -8.64
CA ILE A 26 8.36 -7.17 -7.84
C ILE A 26 8.09 -8.67 -8.05
N ARG A 27 6.92 -9.01 -8.61
CA ARG A 27 6.52 -10.40 -8.82
C ARG A 27 7.43 -11.10 -9.81
N LEU A 28 8.33 -11.93 -9.26
CA LEU A 28 9.27 -12.71 -10.05
C LEU A 28 8.53 -13.73 -10.91
N SER A 29 8.86 -13.72 -12.20
CA SER A 29 8.44 -14.78 -13.12
C SER A 29 9.06 -16.13 -12.73
N PRO A 30 8.34 -17.25 -12.91
CA PRO A 30 8.93 -18.58 -12.79
C PRO A 30 10.15 -18.73 -13.70
N LEU A 31 11.17 -19.47 -13.24
CA LEU A 31 12.27 -19.88 -14.12
C LEU A 31 11.70 -20.66 -15.33
N ALA A 32 11.85 -20.11 -16.53
CA ALA A 32 11.32 -20.70 -17.78
C ALA A 32 11.93 -22.08 -18.09
N SER A 33 13.11 -22.37 -17.56
CA SER A 33 13.76 -23.68 -17.63
C SER A 33 14.39 -24.01 -16.27
N GLN A 34 13.93 -25.09 -15.65
CA GLN A 34 14.54 -25.64 -14.45
C GLN A 34 15.32 -26.89 -14.83
N ASP A 35 16.64 -26.84 -14.71
CA ASP A 35 17.49 -28.01 -14.90
C ASP A 35 17.27 -29.01 -13.76
N GLY A 36 16.34 -29.94 -13.95
CA GLY A 36 15.99 -30.97 -12.96
C GLY A 36 17.00 -32.12 -12.87
N ARG A 37 17.97 -32.21 -13.78
CA ARG A 37 18.79 -33.41 -13.98
C ARG A 37 20.24 -33.23 -13.57
N SER A 38 20.78 -32.03 -13.69
CA SER A 38 22.19 -31.81 -13.40
C SER A 38 22.49 -31.95 -11.90
N THR A 39 23.52 -32.73 -11.61
CA THR A 39 24.07 -32.97 -10.27
C THR A 39 25.19 -32.00 -9.92
N ILE A 40 25.54 -31.07 -10.81
CA ILE A 40 26.56 -30.07 -10.52
C ILE A 40 26.11 -29.21 -9.34
N THR A 41 27.02 -28.93 -8.41
CA THR A 41 26.75 -28.13 -7.21
C THR A 41 26.12 -26.78 -7.55
N ALA A 42 26.56 -26.15 -8.66
CA ALA A 42 26.02 -24.88 -9.14
C ALA A 42 24.50 -24.93 -9.39
N ASN A 43 23.95 -26.04 -9.89
CA ASN A 43 22.51 -26.15 -10.15
C ASN A 43 21.69 -26.08 -8.86
N LYS A 44 22.11 -26.82 -7.82
CA LYS A 44 21.46 -26.75 -6.49
C LYS A 44 21.59 -25.36 -5.88
N SER A 45 22.78 -24.75 -5.96
CA SER A 45 23.03 -23.40 -5.45
C SER A 45 22.17 -22.35 -6.14
N SER A 46 22.06 -22.37 -7.47
CA SER A 46 21.24 -21.43 -8.24
C SER A 46 19.75 -21.59 -7.92
N LYS A 47 19.24 -22.82 -7.74
CA LYS A 47 17.85 -23.06 -7.32
C LYS A 47 17.56 -22.53 -5.92
N MET A 48 18.46 -22.76 -4.96
CA MET A 48 18.31 -22.21 -3.61
C MET A 48 18.34 -20.68 -3.63
N ALA A 49 19.27 -20.08 -4.37
CA ALA A 49 19.35 -18.63 -4.52
C ALA A 49 18.06 -18.05 -5.12
N TYR A 50 17.54 -18.66 -6.20
CA TYR A 50 16.27 -18.26 -6.79
C TYR A 50 15.11 -18.37 -5.78
N ASN A 51 15.00 -19.48 -5.05
CA ASN A 51 13.94 -19.66 -4.06
C ASN A 51 14.03 -18.63 -2.92
N ASN A 52 15.25 -18.30 -2.48
CA ASN A 52 15.47 -17.27 -1.45
C ASN A 52 15.01 -15.90 -1.95
N VAL A 53 15.44 -15.51 -3.15
CA VAL A 53 15.05 -14.22 -3.75
C VAL A 53 13.53 -14.19 -3.98
N LYS A 54 12.93 -15.28 -4.44
CA LYS A 54 11.47 -15.41 -4.58
C LYS A 54 10.75 -15.22 -3.24
N SER A 55 11.23 -15.86 -2.17
CA SER A 55 10.63 -15.71 -0.85
C SER A 55 10.70 -14.26 -0.35
N VAL A 56 11.86 -13.60 -0.50
CA VAL A 56 12.04 -12.21 -0.09
C VAL A 56 11.16 -11.28 -0.91
N ALA A 57 11.09 -11.47 -2.23
CA ALA A 57 10.22 -10.69 -3.11
C ALA A 57 8.74 -10.85 -2.74
N SER A 58 8.29 -12.07 -2.40
CA SER A 58 6.92 -12.31 -1.94
C SER A 58 6.61 -11.61 -0.61
N THR A 59 7.53 -11.65 0.37
CA THR A 59 7.35 -10.90 1.62
C THR A 59 7.28 -9.40 1.37
N PHE A 60 8.10 -8.88 0.45
CA PHE A 60 8.09 -7.45 0.12
C PHE A 60 6.79 -7.04 -0.60
N ASP A 61 6.28 -7.85 -1.53
CA ASP A 61 4.98 -7.67 -2.19
C ASP A 61 3.83 -7.58 -1.16
N GLU A 62 3.83 -8.49 -0.17
CA GLU A 62 2.83 -8.51 0.89
C GLU A 62 2.88 -7.24 1.76
N VAL A 63 4.07 -6.84 2.20
CA VAL A 63 4.25 -5.64 3.03
C VAL A 63 3.81 -4.39 2.29
N LEU A 64 4.18 -4.23 1.01
CA LEU A 64 3.75 -3.09 0.20
C LEU A 64 2.22 -3.07 0.00
N THR A 65 1.61 -4.25 -0.19
CA THR A 65 0.16 -4.37 -0.31
C THR A 65 -0.54 -3.92 0.97
N VAL A 66 -0.06 -4.35 2.14
CA VAL A 66 -0.59 -3.94 3.44
C VAL A 66 -0.41 -2.44 3.65
N ASP A 67 0.75 -1.88 3.29
CA ASP A 67 1.01 -0.44 3.45
C ASP A 67 0.09 0.41 2.57
N ALA A 68 -0.14 -0.01 1.32
CA ALA A 68 -1.11 0.63 0.44
C ALA A 68 -2.54 0.58 1.00
N GLN A 69 -2.93 -0.50 1.69
CA GLN A 69 -4.22 -0.59 2.37
C GLN A 69 -4.30 0.36 3.58
N ASN A 70 -3.23 0.43 4.38
CA ASN A 70 -3.14 1.33 5.53
C ASN A 70 -3.27 2.81 5.13
N ILE A 71 -2.59 3.21 4.05
CA ILE A 71 -2.66 4.58 3.52
C ILE A 71 -4.08 4.92 3.04
N ARG A 72 -4.75 3.99 2.36
CA ARG A 72 -6.17 4.18 1.97
C ARG A 72 -7.08 4.32 3.20
N SER A 73 -6.90 3.46 4.19
CA SER A 73 -7.67 3.48 5.45
C SER A 73 -7.45 4.80 6.20
N LEU A 74 -6.22 5.29 6.24
CA LEU A 74 -5.90 6.58 6.83
C LEU A 74 -6.61 7.73 6.11
N GLY A 75 -6.64 7.72 4.77
CA GLY A 75 -7.40 8.68 3.97
C GLY A 75 -8.89 8.71 4.34
N VAL A 76 -9.52 7.54 4.50
CA VAL A 76 -10.93 7.43 4.91
C VAL A 76 -11.16 8.02 6.30
N LYS A 77 -10.30 7.69 7.28
CA LYS A 77 -10.45 8.22 8.65
C LYS A 77 -10.34 9.74 8.72
N PHE A 78 -9.50 10.34 7.87
CA PHE A 78 -9.39 11.78 7.79
C PHE A 78 -10.61 12.43 7.12
N ASP A 79 -11.18 11.82 6.08
CA ASP A 79 -12.45 12.27 5.49
C ASP A 79 -13.59 12.26 6.53
N GLU A 80 -13.66 11.20 7.35
CA GLU A 80 -14.64 11.08 8.45
C GLU A 80 -14.43 12.18 9.50
N PHE A 81 -13.19 12.39 9.93
CA PHE A 81 -12.84 13.44 10.88
C PHE A 81 -13.23 14.84 10.38
N ASP A 82 -12.92 15.17 9.11
CA ASP A 82 -13.27 16.45 8.52
C ASP A 82 -14.81 16.66 8.47
N ARG A 83 -15.58 15.60 8.17
CA ARG A 83 -17.04 15.64 8.19
C ARG A 83 -17.59 15.88 9.60
N ASP A 84 -17.02 15.20 10.60
CA ASP A 84 -17.47 15.31 11.99
C ASP A 84 -17.17 16.72 12.55
N VAL A 85 -15.98 17.26 12.27
CA VAL A 85 -15.62 18.64 12.62
C VAL A 85 -16.53 19.65 11.92
N SER A 86 -16.80 19.48 10.62
CA SER A 86 -17.69 20.38 9.87
C SER A 86 -19.11 20.37 10.43
N THR A 87 -19.62 19.19 10.79
CA THR A 87 -20.93 19.02 11.43
C THR A 87 -20.97 19.71 12.79
N MET A 88 -19.95 19.51 13.63
CA MET A 88 -19.85 20.14 14.95
C MET A 88 -19.84 21.68 14.85
N LEU A 89 -19.12 22.23 13.88
CA LEU A 89 -19.06 23.67 13.62
C LEU A 89 -20.39 24.22 13.10
N HIS A 90 -21.12 23.46 12.26
CA HIS A 90 -22.46 23.85 11.79
C HIS A 90 -23.51 23.85 12.92
N VAL A 91 -23.44 22.89 13.84
CA VAL A 91 -24.38 22.79 14.98
C VAL A 91 -24.16 23.94 15.99
N GLN A 92 -22.94 24.48 16.10
CA GLN A 92 -22.63 25.60 16.98
C GLN A 92 -22.92 26.99 16.38
N ALA A 93 -23.26 27.09 15.09
CA ALA A 93 -23.65 28.36 14.50
C ALA A 93 -25.02 28.80 15.07
N PRO A 94 -25.14 29.99 15.70
CA PRO A 94 -26.41 30.45 16.21
C PRO A 94 -27.40 30.57 15.06
N LYS A 95 -28.63 30.05 15.24
CA LYS A 95 -29.75 30.41 14.37
C LYS A 95 -29.91 31.93 14.50
N LEU A 96 -29.52 32.65 13.46
CA LEU A 96 -29.94 34.02 13.25
C LEU A 96 -31.46 33.95 13.00
N ASP A 97 -32.22 33.96 14.09
CA ASP A 97 -33.66 34.21 14.04
C ASP A 97 -33.86 35.61 13.44
N ARG A 98 -34.71 35.65 12.42
CA ARG A 98 -35.13 36.85 11.69
C ARG A 98 -35.92 37.80 12.56
#